data_AF-A0A2G8RB63-F1
#
_entry.id   AF-A0A2G8RB63-F1
#
_cell.length_a   1.000
_cell.length_b   1.000
_cell.length_c   1.000
_cell.angle_alpha   90.00
_cell.angle_beta   90.00
_cell.angle_gamma   90.00
#
_symmetry.space_group_name_H-M   'P 1'
#
loop_
_entity.id
_entity.type
_entity.pdbx_description
1 polymer ?
#
loop_
_entity_poly.entity_id
_entity_poly.type
_entity_poly.pdbx_seq_one_letter_code
_entity_poly.pdbx_strand_id
1 'polypeptide(L)' 'MSTASFYKWRAKCGGMDASMISQMKALEDENRRLKRLFADLSMQADLLKEALGKK' A
#
# COMPACT_ATOMS: atom_id res chain seq x y z
N MET A 1 24.67 10.68 28.84
CA MET A 1 24.24 11.35 27.59
C MET A 1 23.67 12.72 27.94
N SER A 2 24.08 13.77 27.22
CA SER A 2 23.49 15.11 27.41
C SER A 2 22.05 15.15 26.90
N THR A 3 21.19 15.93 27.55
CA THR A 3 19.81 16.19 27.10
C THR A 3 19.77 16.70 25.66
N ALA A 4 20.72 17.54 25.26
CA ALA A 4 20.84 18.03 23.88
C ALA A 4 21.13 16.90 22.87
N SER A 5 21.96 15.92 23.25
CA SER A 5 22.26 14.74 22.42
C SER A 5 21.05 13.82 22.28
N PHE A 6 20.25 13.67 23.36
CA PHE A 6 19.01 12.88 23.34
C PHE A 6 17.96 13.48 22.40
N TYR A 7 17.71 14.79 22.47
CA TYR A 7 16.75 15.45 21.57
C TYR A 7 17.18 15.41 20.11
N LYS A 8 18.49 15.56 19.81
CA LYS A 8 19.03 15.40 18.45
C LYS A 8 18.81 13.98 17.91
N TRP A 9 19.08 12.96 18.72
CA TRP A 9 18.87 11.56 18.34
C TRP A 9 17.37 11.25 18.12
N ARG A 10 16.51 11.71 19.04
CA ARG A 10 15.06 11.53 18.94
C ARG A 10 14.47 12.23 17.71
N ALA A 11 14.93 13.43 17.38
CA ALA A 11 14.50 14.14 16.18
C ALA A 11 14.93 13.42 14.89
N LYS A 12 16.15 12.86 14.87
CA LYS A 12 16.69 12.17 13.69
C LYS A 12 16.07 10.78 13.48
N CYS A 13 15.92 10.00 14.55
CA CYS A 13 15.52 8.59 14.46
C CYS A 13 14.03 8.36 14.75
N GLY A 14 13.43 9.12 15.68
CA GLY A 14 12.03 8.91 16.08
C GLY A 14 11.00 9.30 15.02
N GLY A 15 11.32 10.26 14.14
CA GLY A 15 10.46 10.64 13.02
C GLY A 15 10.60 9.71 11.80
N MET A 16 11.76 9.07 11.66
CA MET A 16 12.05 8.17 10.54
C MET A 16 11.16 6.93 10.60
N ASP A 17 11.04 6.31 11.78
CA ASP A 17 10.18 5.13 12.00
C ASP A 17 8.70 5.44 11.74
N ALA A 18 8.20 6.58 12.21
CA ALA A 18 6.82 7.00 11.98
C ALA A 18 6.53 7.23 10.49
N SER A 19 7.47 7.85 9.77
CA SER A 19 7.32 8.10 8.32
C SER A 19 7.32 6.81 7.50
N MET A 20 8.16 5.83 7.84
CA MET A 20 8.19 4.51 7.20
C MET A 20 6.91 3.72 7.46
N ILE A 21 6.38 3.75 8.68
CA ILE A 21 5.08 3.12 9.00
C ILE A 21 3.94 3.77 8.20
N SER A 22 3.96 5.11 8.05
CA SER A 22 2.95 5.81 7.24
C SER A 22 3.01 5.40 5.77
N GLN A 23 4.22 5.29 5.20
CA GLN A 23 4.41 4.84 3.83
C GLN A 23 3.98 3.37 3.65
N MET A 24 4.32 2.51 4.61
CA MET A 24 3.92 1.10 4.59
C MET A 24 2.40 0.95 4.56
N LYS A 25 1.68 1.67 5.44
CA LYS A 25 0.20 1.66 5.46
C LYS A 25 -0.39 2.14 4.13
N ALA A 26 0.15 3.21 3.55
CA ALA A 26 -0.32 3.71 2.26
C ALA A 26 -0.11 2.67 1.13
N LEU A 27 1.01 1.96 1.13
CA LEU A 27 1.28 0.88 0.19
C LEU A 27 0.36 -0.32 0.39
N GLU A 28 0.06 -0.68 1.64
CA GLU A 28 -0.90 -1.76 1.95
C GLU A 28 -2.32 -1.44 1.45
N ASP A 29 -2.77 -0.20 1.65
CA ASP A 29 -4.07 0.26 1.19
C ASP A 29 -4.15 0.29 -0.34
N GLU A 30 -3.10 0.78 -1.00
CA GLU A 30 -3.03 0.78 -2.47
C GLU A 30 -2.99 -0.65 -3.03
N ASN A 31 -2.23 -1.55 -2.41
CA ASN A 31 -2.20 -2.96 -2.80
C ASN A 31 -3.60 -3.60 -2.68
N ARG A 32 -4.32 -3.29 -1.60
CA ARG A 32 -5.71 -3.76 -1.41
C ARG A 32 -6.66 -3.18 -2.46
N ARG A 33 -6.47 -1.92 -2.87
CA ARG A 33 -7.25 -1.29 -3.95
C ARG A 33 -6.97 -1.97 -5.29
N LEU A 34 -5.69 -2.17 -5.62
CA LEU A 34 -5.26 -2.81 -6.87
C LEU A 34 -5.75 -4.26 -6.98
N LYS A 35 -5.68 -5.04 -5.90
CA LYS A 35 -6.21 -6.42 -5.89
C LYS A 35 -7.71 -6.48 -6.17
N ARG A 36 -8.49 -5.56 -5.60
CA ARG A 36 -9.93 -5.47 -5.88
C ARG A 36 -10.20 -5.14 -7.35
N LEU A 37 -9.55 -4.10 -7.85
CA LEU A 37 -9.66 -3.71 -9.26
C LEU A 37 -9.27 -4.86 -10.22
N PHE A 38 -8.19 -5.58 -9.90
CA PHE A 38 -7.76 -6.72 -10.70
C PHE A 38 -8.79 -7.85 -10.71
N ALA A 39 -9.40 -8.17 -9.56
CA ALA A 39 -10.45 -9.16 -9.48
C ALA A 39 -11.68 -8.74 -10.32
N ASP A 40 -12.12 -7.49 -10.19
CA ASP A 40 -13.25 -6.96 -10.96
C ASP A 40 -13.00 -7.01 -12.47
N LEU A 41 -11.81 -6.59 -12.92
CA LEU A 41 -11.42 -6.65 -14.33
C LEU A 41 -11.30 -8.07 -14.84
N SER A 42 -10.77 -8.99 -14.03
CA SER A 42 -10.66 -10.41 -14.40
C SER A 42 -12.05 -11.03 -14.58
N MET A 43 -12.98 -10.76 -13.67
CA MET A 43 -14.38 -11.21 -13.80
C MET A 43 -15.04 -10.66 -15.06
N GLN A 44 -14.86 -9.37 -15.37
CA GLN A 44 -15.39 -8.78 -16.60
C GLN A 44 -14.79 -9.43 -17.86
N ALA A 45 -13.49 -9.69 -17.85
CA ALA A 45 -12.82 -10.35 -18.96
C ALA A 45 -13.34 -11.78 -19.18
N ASP A 46 -13.58 -12.53 -18.10
CA ASP A 46 -14.13 -13.88 -18.17
C ASP A 46 -15.57 -13.88 -18.68
N LEU A 47 -16.41 -12.97 -18.19
CA LEU A 47 -17.78 -12.80 -18.70
C LEU A 47 -17.80 -12.46 -20.20
N LEU A 48 -16.91 -11.59 -20.67
CA LEU A 48 -16.80 -11.24 -22.08
C LEU A 48 -16.36 -12.45 -22.93
N LYS A 49 -15.39 -13.24 -22.44
CA LYS A 49 -14.96 -14.47 -23.11
C LYS A 49 -16.10 -15.48 -23.21
N GLU A 50 -16.86 -15.68 -22.13
CA GLU A 50 -18.03 -16.57 -22.14
C GLU A 50 -19.12 -16.09 -23.11
N ALA A 51 -19.40 -14.78 -23.15
CA ALA A 51 -20.38 -14.22 -24.06
C ALA A 51 -19.96 -14.39 -25.54
N LEU A 52 -18.67 -14.24 -25.85
CA LEU A 52 -18.14 -14.39 -27.20
C LEU A 52 -17.95 -15.85 -27.63
N GLY A 53 -17.69 -16.76 -26.68
CA GLY A 53 -17.52 -18.19 -26.92
C GLY A 53 -18.83 -18.96 -27.12
N LYS A 54 -19.99 -18.33 -26.87
CA LYS A 54 -21.34 -18.91 -27.11
C LYS A 54 -21.81 -18.78 -28.57
N LYS A 55 -20.90 -18.73 -29.53
CA LYS A 55 -21.20 -18.65 -30.96
C LYS A 55 -20.75 -19.89 -31.70
#